data_AF-A0A2H3J512-F1
#
_entry.id   AF-A0A2H3J512-F1
#
_cell.length_a   1.000
_cell.length_b   1.000
_cell.length_c   1.000
_cell.angle_alpha   90.00
_cell.angle_beta   90.00
_cell.angle_gamma   90.00
#
_symmetry.space_group_name_H-M   'P 1'
#
loop_
_entity.id
_entity.type
_entity.pdbx_description
1 polymer ?
#
loop_
_entity_poly.entity_id
_entity_poly.type
_entity_poly.pdbx_seq_one_letter_code
_entity_poly.pdbx_strand_id
1 'polypeptide(L)'
;MSASDSPFKLLQQTISRSCTKNSKSLAEALEKVSSHLVLLNLSTISEQASKALSQYLRRPLLPIYSAFPQPALEAAAAIFYKVYHEKVLPTLRKQQNEQQGLWEGVLNSLLSGVLDFLDESENARAKVAKQRTS
;
A
#
# COMPACT_ATOMS: atom_id res chain seq x y z
N MET A 1 16.05 -4.03 12.61
CA MET A 1 14.69 -3.41 12.68
C MET A 1 14.52 -2.63 11.41
N SER A 2 13.75 -3.15 10.45
CA SER A 2 13.65 -2.53 9.12
C SER A 2 12.70 -1.32 9.18
N ALA A 3 13.04 -0.25 8.47
CA ALA A 3 12.29 1.02 8.48
C ALA A 3 10.80 0.87 8.08
N SER A 4 10.43 -0.23 7.41
CA SER A 4 9.04 -0.57 7.08
C SER A 4 8.17 -0.98 8.28
N ASP A 5 8.78 -1.46 9.37
CA ASP A 5 8.04 -2.04 10.50
C ASP A 5 7.41 -0.96 11.38
N SER A 6 7.97 0.25 11.40
CA SER A 6 7.51 1.33 12.27
C SER A 6 6.22 2.00 11.76
N PRO A 7 6.11 2.41 10.48
CA PRO A 7 4.90 3.07 9.97
C PRO A 7 3.70 2.13 9.88
N PHE A 8 3.91 0.86 9.50
CA PHE A 8 2.83 -0.12 9.40
C PHE A 8 2.28 -0.51 10.79
N LYS A 9 3.16 -0.68 11.79
CA LYS A 9 2.74 -0.88 13.18
C LYS A 9 2.02 0.34 13.74
N LEU A 10 2.47 1.55 13.41
CA LEU A 10 1.81 2.78 13.84
C LEU A 10 0.42 2.89 13.22
N LEU A 11 0.26 2.58 11.93
CA LEU A 11 -1.04 2.50 11.27
C LEU A 11 -1.96 1.46 11.94
N GLN A 12 -1.43 0.27 12.25
CA GLN A 12 -2.19 -0.77 12.97
C GLN A 12 -2.66 -0.29 14.35
N GLN A 13 -1.79 0.38 15.12
CA GLN A 13 -2.15 0.95 16.41
C GLN A 13 -3.19 2.07 16.27
N THR A 14 -3.07 2.92 15.26
CA THR A 14 -4.03 3.99 14.98
C THR A 14 -5.42 3.42 14.67
N ILE A 15 -5.51 2.39 13.83
CA ILE A 15 -6.79 1.74 13.51
C ILE A 15 -7.40 1.11 14.77
N SER A 16 -6.61 0.33 15.52
CA SER A 16 -7.09 -0.36 16.74
C SER A 16 -7.56 0.59 17.84
N ARG A 17 -7.00 1.81 17.91
CA ARG A 17 -7.42 2.85 18.86
C ARG A 17 -8.59 3.70 18.35
N SER A 18 -8.96 3.56 17.08
CA SER A 18 -10.04 4.35 16.49
C SER A 18 -11.43 3.77 16.83
N CYS A 19 -12.38 4.63 17.16
CA CYS A 19 -13.79 4.29 17.31
C CYS A 19 -14.57 4.42 15.99
N THR A 20 -13.91 4.28 14.83
CA THR A 20 -14.60 4.37 13.54
C THR A 20 -15.57 3.19 13.38
N LYS A 21 -16.75 3.42 12.81
CA LYS A 21 -17.77 2.37 12.59
C LYS A 21 -17.24 1.14 11.84
N ASN A 22 -16.17 1.34 11.06
CA ASN A 22 -15.54 0.32 10.24
C ASN A 22 -14.16 -0.13 10.77
N SER A 23 -13.79 0.23 12.00
CA SER A 23 -12.46 -0.07 12.58
C SER A 23 -12.08 -1.56 12.47
N LYS A 24 -13.02 -2.47 12.73
CA LYS A 24 -12.79 -3.92 12.64
C LYS A 24 -12.47 -4.38 11.21
N SER A 25 -13.22 -3.93 10.21
CA SER A 25 -12.98 -4.32 8.82
C SER A 25 -11.70 -3.70 8.26
N LEU A 26 -11.35 -2.49 8.70
CA LEU A 26 -10.07 -1.84 8.37
C LEU A 26 -8.89 -2.59 8.99
N ALA A 27 -9.02 -3.06 10.24
CA ALA A 27 -8.01 -3.87 10.90
C ALA A 27 -7.82 -5.21 10.19
N GLU A 28 -8.90 -5.90 9.82
CA GLU A 28 -8.84 -7.16 9.05
C GLU A 28 -8.20 -6.95 7.66
N ALA A 29 -8.51 -5.84 6.98
CA ALA A 29 -7.88 -5.49 5.71
C ALA A 29 -6.38 -5.25 5.89
N LEU A 30 -5.99 -4.52 6.93
CA LEU A 30 -4.59 -4.25 7.23
C LEU A 30 -3.83 -5.53 7.62
N GLU A 31 -4.45 -6.43 8.39
CA GLU A 31 -3.87 -7.72 8.75
C GLU A 31 -3.62 -8.60 7.52
N LYS A 32 -4.57 -8.62 6.58
CA LYS A 32 -4.40 -9.31 5.29
C LYS A 32 -3.24 -8.74 4.49
N VAL A 33 -3.04 -7.42 4.49
CA VAL A 33 -1.87 -6.82 3.85
C VAL A 33 -0.59 -7.23 4.59
N SER A 34 -0.55 -7.10 5.92
CA SER A 34 0.58 -7.49 6.77
C SER A 34 1.06 -8.92 6.52
N SER A 35 0.13 -9.88 6.42
CA SER A 35 0.48 -11.29 6.21
C SER A 35 1.15 -11.54 4.84
N HIS A 36 0.85 -10.71 3.84
CA HIS A 36 1.46 -10.79 2.51
C HIS A 36 2.74 -9.93 2.39
N LEU A 37 2.92 -8.91 3.24
CA LEU A 37 4.17 -8.13 3.29
C LEU A 37 5.38 -8.97 3.70
N VAL A 38 5.18 -10.14 4.30
CA VAL A 38 6.27 -11.10 4.59
C VAL A 38 6.99 -11.53 3.30
N LEU A 39 6.30 -11.51 2.15
CA LEU A 39 6.90 -11.78 0.83
C LEU A 39 7.97 -10.75 0.45
N LEU A 40 7.94 -9.54 1.03
CA LEU A 40 9.00 -8.55 0.84
C LEU A 40 10.34 -8.98 1.45
N ASN A 41 10.38 -9.99 2.29
CA ASN A 41 11.63 -10.49 2.85
C ASN A 41 12.32 -11.49 1.90
N LEU A 42 11.65 -11.94 0.83
CA LEU A 42 12.24 -12.84 -0.15
C LEU A 42 13.25 -12.11 -1.04
N SER A 43 14.35 -12.79 -1.38
CA SER A 43 15.38 -12.26 -2.30
C SER A 43 14.91 -12.29 -3.75
N THR A 44 14.08 -13.27 -4.10
CA THR A 44 13.43 -13.43 -5.40
C THR A 44 11.95 -13.73 -5.17
N ILE A 45 11.12 -13.41 -6.15
CA ILE A 45 9.67 -13.62 -6.09
C ILE A 45 9.20 -14.34 -7.36
N SER A 46 8.21 -15.21 -7.22
CA SER A 46 7.52 -15.80 -8.37
C SER A 46 6.49 -14.84 -8.94
N GLU A 47 6.10 -15.03 -10.20
CA GLU A 47 5.06 -14.22 -10.84
C GLU A 47 3.74 -14.27 -10.05
N GLN A 48 3.34 -15.45 -9.58
CA GLN A 48 2.13 -15.62 -8.77
C GLN A 48 2.20 -14.83 -7.46
N ALA A 49 3.35 -14.87 -6.76
CA ALA A 49 3.53 -14.14 -5.52
C ALA A 49 3.59 -12.62 -5.75
N SER A 50 4.23 -12.16 -6.85
CA SER A 50 4.22 -10.75 -7.25
C SER A 50 2.80 -10.25 -7.56
N LYS A 51 2.02 -11.05 -8.30
CA LYS A 51 0.61 -10.74 -8.60
C LYS A 51 -0.25 -10.66 -7.35
N ALA A 52 -0.09 -11.62 -6.43
CA ALA A 52 -0.82 -11.60 -5.16
C ALA A 52 -0.48 -10.33 -4.36
N LEU A 53 0.81 -10.04 -4.17
CA LEU A 53 1.26 -8.87 -3.45
C LEU A 53 0.74 -7.56 -4.08
N SER A 54 0.81 -7.47 -5.41
CA SER A 54 0.28 -6.34 -6.18
C SER A 54 -1.21 -6.10 -5.93
N GLN A 55 -2.02 -7.16 -5.86
CA GLN A 55 -3.45 -7.05 -5.58
C GLN A 55 -3.71 -6.51 -4.16
N TYR A 56 -2.93 -6.96 -3.18
CA TYR A 56 -3.10 -6.53 -1.79
C TYR A 56 -2.62 -5.10 -1.52
N LEU A 57 -1.63 -4.62 -2.28
CA LEU A 57 -1.12 -3.25 -2.13
C LEU A 57 -1.97 -2.19 -2.84
N ARG A 58 -2.89 -2.58 -3.74
CA ARG A 58 -3.75 -1.61 -4.44
C ARG A 58 -5.12 -1.47 -3.78
N ARG A 59 -5.99 -2.46 -3.92
CA ARG A 59 -7.41 -2.31 -3.51
C ARG A 59 -7.67 -2.39 -2.01
N PRO A 60 -7.08 -3.32 -1.25
CA PRO A 60 -7.33 -3.41 0.19
C PRO A 60 -6.87 -2.20 1.01
N LEU A 61 -5.92 -1.40 0.48
CA LEU A 61 -5.45 -0.17 1.14
C LEU A 61 -6.36 1.04 0.91
N LEU A 62 -7.18 1.07 -0.15
CA LEU A 62 -8.12 2.17 -0.45
C LEU A 62 -8.98 2.62 0.75
N PRO A 63 -9.75 1.73 1.41
CA PRO A 63 -10.56 2.15 2.56
C PRO A 63 -9.71 2.64 3.74
N ILE A 64 -8.45 2.20 3.84
CA ILE A 64 -7.51 2.63 4.88
C ILE A 64 -6.96 4.02 4.57
N TYR A 65 -6.63 4.31 3.30
CA TYR A 65 -6.27 5.67 2.86
C TYR A 65 -7.42 6.65 3.12
N SER A 66 -8.67 6.26 2.83
CA SER A 66 -9.82 7.13 3.08
C SER A 66 -10.09 7.38 4.57
N ALA A 67 -9.87 6.39 5.44
CA ALA A 67 -10.12 6.52 6.87
C ALA A 67 -8.97 7.21 7.63
N PHE A 68 -7.72 6.95 7.21
CA PHE A 68 -6.52 7.47 7.86
C PHE A 68 -5.48 7.92 6.83
N PRO A 69 -5.73 9.00 6.06
CA PRO A 69 -4.91 9.35 4.90
C PRO A 69 -3.42 9.48 5.22
N GLN A 70 -3.09 10.29 6.22
CA GLN A 70 -1.70 10.56 6.56
C GLN A 70 -0.92 9.28 6.98
N PRO A 71 -1.31 8.54 8.03
CA PRO A 71 -0.54 7.37 8.44
C PRO A 71 -0.57 6.23 7.40
N ALA A 72 -1.63 6.15 6.59
CA ALA A 72 -1.69 5.19 5.50
C ALA A 72 -0.70 5.54 4.37
N LEU A 73 -0.58 6.81 4.00
CA LEU A 73 0.40 7.29 3.03
C LEU A 73 1.84 7.16 3.54
N GLU A 74 2.07 7.43 4.82
CA GLU A 74 3.37 7.18 5.46
C GLU A 74 3.76 5.70 5.40
N ALA A 75 2.81 4.79 5.66
CA ALA A 75 3.01 3.35 5.52
C ALA A 75 3.31 2.94 4.07
N ALA A 76 2.58 3.51 3.10
CA ALA A 76 2.82 3.29 1.68
C ALA A 76 4.21 3.77 1.26
N ALA A 77 4.64 4.96 1.68
CA ALA A 77 5.97 5.49 1.41
C ALA A 77 7.07 4.60 1.98
N ALA A 78 6.87 4.03 3.17
CA ALA A 78 7.82 3.10 3.78
C ALA A 78 7.94 1.78 3.00
N ILE A 79 6.82 1.24 2.51
CA ILE A 79 6.82 0.06 1.63
C ILE A 79 7.53 0.38 0.32
N PHE A 80 7.21 1.53 -0.30
CA PHE A 80 7.85 1.99 -1.52
C PHE A 80 9.37 2.05 -1.36
N TYR A 81 9.85 2.74 -0.33
CA TYR A 81 11.27 2.90 -0.05
C TYR A 81 11.96 1.54 0.12
N LYS A 82 11.35 0.63 0.89
CA LYS A 82 11.88 -0.72 1.09
C LYS A 82 11.98 -1.51 -0.20
N VAL A 83 10.90 -1.59 -0.97
CA VAL A 83 10.88 -2.37 -2.22
C VAL A 83 11.85 -1.78 -3.25
N TYR A 84 11.88 -0.45 -3.39
CA TYR A 84 12.77 0.21 -4.32
C TYR A 84 14.25 -0.04 -3.98
N HIS A 85 14.66 0.24 -2.74
CA HIS A 85 16.07 0.14 -2.35
C HIS A 85 16.56 -1.29 -2.12
N GLU A 86 15.71 -2.17 -1.59
CA GLU A 86 16.12 -3.54 -1.24
C GLU A 86 15.84 -4.55 -2.35
N LYS A 87 14.98 -4.24 -3.33
CA LYS A 87 14.58 -5.19 -4.39
C LYS A 87 14.86 -4.68 -5.80
N VAL A 88 14.34 -3.52 -6.17
CA VAL A 88 14.50 -2.98 -7.53
C VAL A 88 15.95 -2.59 -7.81
N LEU A 89 16.57 -1.76 -6.97
CA LEU A 89 17.96 -1.34 -7.20
C LEU A 89 18.96 -2.51 -7.24
N PRO A 90 18.87 -3.52 -6.36
CA PRO A 90 19.78 -4.68 -6.43
C PRO A 90 19.55 -5.56 -7.65
N THR A 91 18.31 -5.76 -8.10
CA THR A 91 18.02 -6.56 -9.31
C THR A 91 18.50 -5.85 -10.58
N LEU A 92 18.34 -4.52 -10.66
CA LEU A 92 18.90 -3.69 -11.71
C LEU A 92 20.43 -3.81 -11.79
N ARG A 93 21.13 -3.70 -10.65
CA ARG A 93 22.59 -3.81 -10.59
C ARG A 93 23.09 -5.18 -11.03
N LYS A 94 22.32 -6.23 -10.75
CA LYS A 94 22.64 -7.62 -11.10
C LYS A 94 22.14 -8.05 -12.49
N GLN A 95 21.53 -7.14 -13.25
CA GLN A 95 20.92 -7.41 -14.56
C GLN A 95 19.89 -8.55 -14.54
N GLN A 96 19.15 -8.68 -13.44
CA GLN A 96 18.09 -9.68 -13.26
C GLN A 96 16.76 -9.15 -13.80
N ASN A 97 16.66 -8.98 -15.13
CA ASN A 97 15.56 -8.28 -15.79
C ASN A 97 14.16 -8.82 -15.42
N GLU A 98 14.01 -10.14 -15.28
CA GLU A 98 12.73 -10.76 -14.89
C GLU A 98 12.33 -10.35 -13.47
N GLN A 99 13.26 -10.49 -12.51
CA GLN A 99 13.00 -10.13 -11.11
C GLN A 99 12.78 -8.63 -10.95
N GLN A 100 13.53 -7.80 -11.70
CA GLN A 100 13.32 -6.37 -11.75
C GLN A 100 11.89 -6.04 -12.17
N GLY A 101 11.41 -6.61 -13.28
CA GLY A 101 10.05 -6.38 -13.77
C GLY A 101 8.98 -6.80 -12.76
N LEU A 102 9.19 -7.91 -12.06
CA LEU A 102 8.27 -8.38 -11.02
C LEU A 102 8.20 -7.42 -9.82
N TRP A 103 9.32 -6.86 -9.38
CA TRP A 103 9.36 -5.90 -8.26
C TRP A 103 8.88 -4.50 -8.66
N GLU A 104 9.17 -4.07 -9.88
CA GLU A 104 8.61 -2.84 -10.45
C GLU A 104 7.08 -2.93 -10.56
N GLY A 105 6.54 -4.08 -10.96
CA GLY A 105 5.09 -4.33 -10.97
C GLY A 105 4.45 -4.18 -9.58
N VAL A 106 5.12 -4.65 -8.53
CA VAL A 106 4.69 -4.47 -7.13
C VAL A 106 4.68 -2.99 -6.75
N LEU A 107 5.74 -2.23 -7.06
CA LEU A 107 5.79 -0.78 -6.81
C LEU A 107 4.71 -0.02 -7.58
N ASN A 108 4.53 -0.35 -8.85
CA ASN A 108 3.52 0.27 -9.69
C ASN A 108 2.12 0.05 -9.12
N SER A 109 1.84 -1.13 -8.58
CA SER A 109 0.55 -1.45 -7.97
C SER A 109 0.29 -0.66 -6.68
N LEU A 110 1.31 -0.48 -5.84
CA LEU A 110 1.23 0.37 -4.64
C LEU A 110 0.96 1.82 -5.01
N LEU A 111 1.73 2.39 -5.95
CA LEU A 111 1.53 3.76 -6.42
C LEU A 111 0.16 3.94 -7.09
N SER A 112 -0.28 2.97 -7.88
CA SER A 112 -1.62 2.98 -8.47
C SER A 112 -2.71 3.02 -7.41
N GLY A 113 -2.55 2.33 -6.28
CA GLY A 113 -3.50 2.39 -5.17
C GLY A 113 -3.56 3.76 -4.49
N VAL A 114 -2.43 4.45 -4.39
CA VAL A 114 -2.37 5.84 -3.91
C VAL A 114 -3.07 6.78 -4.89
N LEU A 115 -2.83 6.62 -6.20
CA LEU A 115 -3.50 7.42 -7.23
C LEU A 115 -5.01 7.19 -7.24
N ASP A 116 -5.46 5.93 -7.17
CA ASP A 116 -6.88 5.58 -7.07
C ASP A 116 -7.56 6.31 -5.89
N PHE A 117 -6.88 6.38 -4.73
CA PHE A 117 -7.37 7.13 -3.58
C PHE A 117 -7.47 8.65 -3.85
N LEU A 118 -6.46 9.24 -4.46
CA LEU A 118 -6.44 10.68 -4.77
C LEU A 118 -7.57 11.02 -5.76
N ASP A 119 -7.76 10.21 -6.80
CA ASP A 119 -8.83 10.38 -7.78
C ASP A 119 -10.22 10.25 -7.14
N GLU A 120 -10.43 9.28 -6.24
CA GLU A 120 -11.68 9.14 -5.48
C GLU A 120 -11.95 10.37 -4.61
N SER A 121 -10.92 10.94 -3.98
CA SER A 121 -11.03 12.10 -3.10
C SER A 121 -11.40 13.39 -3.87
N GLU A 122 -10.88 13.58 -5.07
CA GLU A 122 -11.19 14.72 -5.93
C GLU A 122 -12.62 14.62 -6.46
N ASN A 123 -13.01 13.44 -6.94
CA ASN A 123 -14.36 13.18 -7.42
C ASN A 123 -15.43 13.38 -6.33
N ALA A 124 -15.13 12.97 -5.09
CA ALA A 124 -16.02 13.21 -3.95
C ALA A 124 -16.21 14.72 -3.69
N ARG A 125 -15.12 15.50 -3.69
CA ARG A 125 -15.17 16.96 -3.50
C ARG A 125 -15.97 17.66 -4.60
N ALA A 126 -15.78 17.26 -5.86
CA ALA A 126 -16.51 17.83 -7.00
C ALA A 126 -18.03 17.58 -6.91
N LYS A 127 -18.46 16.41 -6.43
CA LYS A 127 -19.89 16.09 -6.23
C LYS A 127 -20.53 16.96 -5.15
N VAL A 128 -19.84 17.20 -4.04
CA VAL A 128 -20.34 18.05 -2.93
C VAL A 128 -20.49 19.50 -3.39
N ALA A 129 -19.56 20.01 -4.20
CA ALA A 129 -19.65 21.36 -4.75
C ALA A 129 -20.90 21.54 -5.64
N LYS A 130 -21.19 20.55 -6.51
CA LYS A 130 -22.38 20.58 -7.38
C LYS A 130 -23.70 20.53 -6.62
N GLN A 131 -23.75 19.92 -5.45
CA GLN A 131 -24.96 19.86 -4.61
C GLN A 131 -25.20 21.15 -3.80
N ARG A 132 -24.18 22.01 -3.65
CA ARG A 132 -24.32 23.30 -2.95
C ARG A 132 -24.72 24.46 -3.86
N THR A 133 -24.63 24.28 -5.17
CA THR A 133 -24.96 25.31 -6.17
C THR A 133 -26.23 25.03 -6.96
N SER A 134 -26.96 23.95 -6.62
CA SER A 134 -28.31 23.64 -7.09
C SER A 134 -29.31 23.81 -5.95
#